data_AF-A0A9E3H376-F1
#
_entry.id   AF-A0A9E3H376-F1
#
_cell.length_a   1.000
_cell.length_b   1.000
_cell.length_c   1.000
_cell.angle_alpha   90.00
_cell.angle_beta   90.00
_cell.angle_gamma   90.00
#
_symmetry.space_group_name_H-M   'P 1'
#
loop_
_entity.id
_entity.type
_entity.pdbx_description
1 polymer ?
#
loop_
_entity_poly.entity_id
_entity_poly.type
_entity_poly.pdbx_seq_one_letter_code
_entity_poly.pdbx_strand_id
1 'polypeptide(L)'
;MSNASYTLSFAVGRRADFALPSSYSVELLAGGSVLATWSSADNTPPSAGSFVPETLTFSSATVNAAHAGQSLGILMLTSGSTSQQANFDNFSLNVVTGVSAIPEPTAGGLLLIALIGIAAVRREWT
;
A
#
# COMPACT_ATOMS: atom_id res chain seq x y z
N MET A 1 -8.87 2.07 -12.86
CA MET A 1 -8.09 1.48 -11.75
C MET A 1 -6.73 2.17 -11.74
N SER A 2 -6.35 2.85 -10.66
CA SER A 2 -5.00 3.42 -10.55
C SER A 2 -4.04 2.35 -10.03
N ASN A 3 -2.89 2.21 -10.68
CA ASN A 3 -1.82 1.37 -10.14
C ASN A 3 -1.25 2.07 -8.91
N ALA A 4 -1.18 1.34 -7.80
CA ALA A 4 -0.63 1.82 -6.54
C ALA A 4 0.35 0.79 -5.97
N SER A 5 1.42 1.28 -5.38
CA SER A 5 2.38 0.48 -4.63
C SER A 5 2.19 0.77 -3.14
N TYR A 6 1.94 -0.29 -2.39
CA TYR A 6 1.76 -0.28 -0.95
C TYR A 6 3.04 -0.83 -0.29
N THR A 7 3.54 -0.10 0.70
CA THR A 7 4.66 -0.54 1.55
C THR A 7 4.19 -0.52 2.99
N LEU A 8 4.00 -1.72 3.56
CA LEU A 8 3.75 -1.90 4.97
C LEU A 8 5.09 -2.08 5.69
N SER A 9 5.44 -1.15 6.56
CA SER A 9 6.60 -1.21 7.44
C SER A 9 6.14 -1.58 8.86
N PHE A 10 6.95 -2.37 9.56
CA PHE A 10 6.71 -2.76 10.95
C PHE A 10 8.02 -3.19 11.60
N ALA A 11 8.00 -3.53 12.89
CA ALA A 11 9.13 -4.11 13.60
C ALA A 11 8.73 -5.44 14.24
N VAL A 12 9.61 -6.44 14.13
CA VAL A 12 9.46 -7.73 14.79
C VAL A 12 10.44 -7.81 15.96
N GLY A 13 9.92 -8.13 17.13
CA GLY A 13 10.69 -8.24 18.36
C GLY A 13 10.73 -9.67 18.90
N ARG A 14 11.89 -10.02 19.48
CA ARG A 14 12.04 -11.21 20.32
C ARG A 14 12.35 -10.77 21.75
N ARG A 15 11.56 -11.25 22.71
CA ARG A 15 11.86 -11.04 24.14
C ARG A 15 13.14 -11.78 24.54
N ALA A 16 13.85 -11.27 25.54
CA ALA A 16 15.08 -11.90 26.01
C ALA A 16 14.84 -13.25 26.72
N ASP A 17 13.68 -13.40 27.34
CA ASP A 17 13.28 -14.51 28.21
C ASP A 17 12.32 -15.52 27.55
N PHE A 18 11.90 -15.28 26.31
CA PHE A 18 11.02 -16.18 25.55
C PHE A 18 11.68 -16.63 24.23
N ALA A 19 11.37 -17.87 23.84
CA ALA A 19 11.71 -18.36 22.51
C ALA A 19 10.77 -17.76 21.45
N LEU A 20 11.26 -17.63 20.22
CA LEU A 20 10.40 -17.27 19.09
C LEU A 20 9.48 -18.44 18.73
N PRO A 21 8.27 -18.15 18.20
CA PRO A 21 7.40 -19.15 17.59
C PRO A 21 8.10 -19.89 16.46
N SER A 22 7.74 -21.16 16.24
CA SER A 22 8.23 -21.95 15.10
C SER A 22 7.97 -21.30 13.74
N SER A 23 6.89 -20.54 13.62
CA SER A 23 6.66 -19.62 12.51
C SER A 23 5.83 -18.42 12.93
N TYR A 24 6.03 -17.30 12.26
CA TYR A 24 5.21 -16.11 12.42
C TYR A 24 5.20 -15.28 11.14
N SER A 25 4.10 -14.59 10.88
CA SER A 25 3.89 -13.83 9.64
C SER A 25 3.03 -12.59 9.84
N VAL A 26 3.14 -11.67 8.88
CA VAL A 26 2.29 -10.49 8.76
C VAL A 26 1.67 -10.49 7.37
N GLU A 27 0.36 -10.39 7.29
CA GLU A 27 -0.40 -10.40 6.03
C GLU A 27 -1.09 -9.06 5.81
N LEU A 28 -1.01 -8.56 4.58
CA LEU A 28 -1.83 -7.45 4.10
C LEU A 28 -3.06 -8.05 3.41
N LEU A 29 -4.26 -7.60 3.79
CA LEU A 29 -5.53 -8.11 3.26
C LEU A 29 -6.36 -7.01 2.59
N ALA A 30 -7.27 -7.41 1.71
CA ALA A 30 -8.38 -6.60 1.22
C ALA A 30 -9.68 -7.39 1.27
N GLY A 31 -10.66 -6.91 2.05
CA GLY A 31 -11.94 -7.60 2.21
C GLY A 31 -11.80 -9.02 2.77
N GLY A 32 -10.79 -9.27 3.60
CA GLY A 32 -10.47 -10.59 4.16
C GLY A 32 -9.66 -11.52 3.25
N SER A 33 -9.36 -11.12 2.02
CA SER A 33 -8.46 -11.88 1.12
C SER A 33 -7.02 -11.41 1.27
N VAL A 34 -6.07 -12.35 1.34
CA VAL A 34 -4.64 -12.04 1.45
C VAL A 34 -4.11 -11.47 0.13
N LEU A 35 -3.50 -10.29 0.20
CA LEU A 35 -2.84 -9.62 -0.91
C LEU A 35 -1.33 -9.89 -0.96
N ALA A 36 -0.71 -9.89 0.22
CA ALA A 36 0.72 -10.14 0.37
C ALA A 36 1.02 -10.66 1.77
N THR A 37 2.10 -11.43 1.89
CA THR A 37 2.55 -12.04 3.14
C THR A 37 4.04 -11.78 3.34
N TRP A 38 4.41 -11.32 4.52
CA TRP A 38 5.77 -11.39 5.04
C TRP A 38 5.86 -12.57 6.01
N SER A 39 6.89 -13.40 5.88
CA SER A 39 7.06 -14.65 6.64
C SER A 39 8.40 -14.71 7.33
N SER A 40 8.42 -15.21 8.58
CA SER A 40 9.66 -15.47 9.32
C SER A 40 10.60 -16.47 8.64
N ALA A 41 10.09 -17.32 7.74
CA ALA A 41 10.90 -18.31 7.02
C ALA A 41 11.88 -17.66 6.03
N ASP A 42 11.54 -16.46 5.54
CA ASP A 42 12.30 -15.74 4.50
C ASP A 42 13.19 -14.64 5.09
N ASN A 43 13.21 -14.50 6.42
CA ASN A 43 13.84 -13.36 7.10
C ASN A 43 14.70 -13.82 8.28
N THR A 44 15.68 -12.98 8.65
CA THR A 44 16.55 -13.28 9.78
C THR A 44 15.80 -12.99 11.10
N PRO A 45 15.73 -13.95 12.04
CA PRO A 45 15.04 -13.72 13.29
C PRO A 45 15.76 -12.66 14.15
N PRO A 46 15.01 -11.82 14.89
CA PRO A 46 15.60 -10.87 15.82
C PRO A 46 16.39 -11.58 16.93
N SER A 47 17.50 -10.96 17.34
CA SER A 47 18.25 -11.36 18.52
C SER A 47 17.39 -11.23 19.78
N ALA A 48 17.68 -12.04 20.79
CA ALA A 48 16.97 -11.99 22.06
C ALA A 48 17.08 -10.60 22.70
N GLY A 49 15.93 -9.99 23.03
CA GLY A 49 15.84 -8.63 23.60
C GLY A 49 15.88 -7.49 22.58
N SER A 50 15.77 -7.79 21.27
CA SER A 50 15.84 -6.79 20.20
C SER A 50 14.61 -6.76 19.31
N PHE A 51 14.46 -5.67 18.57
CA PHE A 51 13.53 -5.52 17.45
C PHE A 51 14.30 -5.33 16.15
N VAL A 52 13.79 -5.89 15.06
CA VAL A 52 14.30 -5.73 13.69
C VAL A 52 13.19 -5.09 12.84
N PRO A 53 13.48 -4.01 12.09
CA PRO A 53 12.52 -3.41 11.19
C PRO A 53 12.35 -4.28 9.93
N GLU A 54 11.10 -4.40 9.48
CA GLU A 54 10.67 -5.26 8.38
C GLU A 54 9.75 -4.51 7.42
N THR A 55 9.71 -4.97 6.17
CA THR A 55 8.85 -4.38 5.14
C THR A 55 8.16 -5.45 4.30
N LEU A 56 6.89 -5.18 3.96
CA LEU A 56 6.09 -5.94 3.01
C LEU A 56 5.63 -5.01 1.90
N THR A 57 5.95 -5.35 0.65
CA THR A 57 5.56 -4.56 -0.51
C THR A 57 4.50 -5.29 -1.34
N PHE A 58 3.55 -4.53 -1.85
CA PHE A 58 2.44 -5.04 -2.66
C PHE A 58 2.10 -4.04 -3.76
N SER A 59 1.89 -4.51 -4.99
CA SER A 59 1.43 -3.68 -6.11
C SER A 59 0.01 -4.06 -6.50
N SER A 60 -0.88 -3.06 -6.59
CA SER A 60 -2.26 -3.29 -7.03
C SER A 60 -2.39 -3.53 -8.54
N ALA A 61 -1.31 -3.39 -9.32
CA ALA A 61 -1.32 -3.57 -10.77
C ALA A 61 -1.75 -4.99 -11.20
N THR A 62 -1.52 -5.98 -10.36
CA THR A 62 -1.83 -7.40 -10.63
C THR A 62 -3.02 -7.91 -9.82
N VAL A 63 -3.68 -7.06 -9.02
CA VAL A 63 -4.73 -7.50 -8.12
C VAL A 63 -6.06 -7.71 -8.85
N ASN A 64 -6.82 -8.72 -8.44
CA ASN A 64 -8.17 -8.94 -8.94
C ASN A 64 -9.05 -7.71 -8.64
N ALA A 65 -9.77 -7.22 -9.65
CA ALA A 65 -10.69 -6.08 -9.54
C ALA A 65 -11.72 -6.24 -8.41
N ALA A 66 -12.05 -7.47 -7.98
CA ALA A 66 -12.93 -7.75 -6.85
C ALA A 66 -12.41 -7.19 -5.51
N HIS A 67 -11.09 -6.99 -5.37
CA HIS A 67 -10.48 -6.41 -4.18
C HIS A 67 -10.40 -4.87 -4.21
N ALA A 68 -10.71 -4.24 -5.36
CA ALA A 68 -10.69 -2.80 -5.48
C ALA A 68 -11.81 -2.17 -4.64
N GLY A 69 -11.47 -1.11 -3.88
CA GLY A 69 -12.41 -0.42 -2.99
C GLY A 69 -12.73 -1.15 -1.69
N GLN A 70 -12.18 -2.35 -1.48
CA GLN A 70 -12.31 -3.07 -0.22
C GLN A 70 -11.44 -2.43 0.87
N SER A 71 -11.88 -2.53 2.13
CA SER A 71 -11.07 -2.11 3.28
C SER A 71 -9.81 -2.97 3.38
N LEU A 72 -8.69 -2.32 3.64
CA LEU A 72 -7.42 -3.01 3.92
C LEU A 72 -7.42 -3.53 5.36
N GLY A 73 -6.76 -4.67 5.56
CA GLY A 73 -6.54 -5.26 6.87
C GLY A 73 -5.07 -5.67 7.04
N ILE A 74 -4.63 -5.78 8.30
CA ILE A 74 -3.34 -6.36 8.66
C ILE A 74 -3.63 -7.50 9.63
N LEU A 75 -3.11 -8.69 9.34
CA LEU A 75 -3.24 -9.86 10.20
C LEU A 75 -1.86 -10.34 10.62
N MET A 76 -1.69 -10.61 11.91
CA MET A 76 -0.48 -11.19 12.49
C MET A 76 -0.80 -12.63 12.89
N LEU A 77 0.03 -13.56 12.44
CA LEU A 77 -0.13 -14.98 12.71
C LEU A 77 1.13 -15.50 13.39
N THR A 78 0.94 -16.41 14.35
CA THR A 78 2.03 -17.15 14.98
C THR A 78 1.64 -18.61 15.09
N SER A 79 2.60 -19.51 14.92
CA SER A 79 2.44 -20.94 15.18
C SER A 79 3.58 -21.41 16.07
N GLY A 80 3.23 -22.08 17.17
CA GLY A 80 4.19 -22.55 18.16
C GLY A 80 3.49 -22.96 19.46
N SER A 81 4.27 -23.22 20.51
CA SER A 81 3.72 -23.49 21.84
C SER A 81 3.31 -22.19 22.54
N THR A 82 2.49 -22.31 23.60
CA THR A 82 2.05 -21.19 24.45
C THR A 82 3.20 -20.49 25.20
N SER A 83 4.38 -21.11 25.25
CA SER A 83 5.61 -20.56 25.82
C SER A 83 6.50 -19.82 24.81
N GLN A 84 6.02 -19.62 23.57
CA GLN A 84 6.73 -18.90 22.52
C GLN A 84 5.99 -17.61 22.16
N GLN A 85 6.73 -16.55 21.83
CA GLN A 85 6.13 -15.25 21.54
C GLN A 85 6.94 -14.47 20.50
N ALA A 86 6.24 -13.91 19.52
CA ALA A 86 6.75 -12.86 18.64
C ALA A 86 6.01 -11.56 18.98
N ASN A 87 6.76 -10.47 19.08
CA ASN A 87 6.18 -9.14 19.30
C ASN A 87 6.20 -8.37 17.98
N PHE A 88 5.17 -7.57 17.75
CA PHE A 88 5.08 -6.72 16.57
C PHE A 88 4.76 -5.29 17.00
N ASP A 89 5.45 -4.31 16.41
CA ASP A 89 5.27 -2.90 16.75
C ASP A 89 5.55 -1.98 15.55
N ASN A 90 5.24 -0.69 15.68
CA ASN A 90 5.59 0.39 14.75
C ASN A 90 5.07 0.17 13.32
N PHE A 91 3.82 -0.27 13.20
CA PHE A 91 3.16 -0.44 11.90
C PHE A 91 2.93 0.91 11.20
N SER A 92 3.30 0.98 9.92
CA SER A 92 3.05 2.11 9.05
C SER A 92 2.80 1.65 7.62
N LEU A 93 1.76 2.18 6.97
CA LEU A 93 1.42 1.86 5.59
C LEU A 93 1.61 3.11 4.73
N ASN A 94 2.56 3.04 3.79
CA ASN A 94 2.77 4.07 2.78
C ASN A 94 2.19 3.63 1.43
N VAL A 95 1.58 4.56 0.71
CA VAL A 95 0.96 4.30 -0.60
C VAL A 95 1.44 5.29 -1.63
N VAL A 96 1.99 4.79 -2.73
CA VAL A 96 2.40 5.60 -3.88
C VAL A 96 1.46 5.28 -5.04
N THR A 97 0.65 6.25 -5.45
CA THR A 97 -0.28 6.11 -6.59
C THR A 97 0.34 6.66 -7.86
N GLY A 98 0.33 5.87 -8.94
CA GLY A 98 0.71 6.32 -10.27
C GLY A 98 -0.41 7.11 -10.94
N VAL A 99 -0.75 8.29 -10.43
CA VAL A 99 -1.61 9.22 -11.17
C VAL A 99 -0.74 10.01 -12.15
N SER A 100 -0.92 9.74 -13.44
CA SER A 100 -0.47 10.67 -14.48
C SER A 100 -1.24 11.96 -14.29
N ALA A 101 -0.55 13.08 -14.12
CA ALA A 101 -1.19 14.39 -14.06
C ALA A 101 -2.08 14.54 -15.29
N ILE A 102 -3.39 14.74 -15.09
CA ILE A 102 -4.27 15.16 -16.16
C ILE A 102 -3.71 16.51 -16.63
N PRO A 103 -3.29 16.68 -17.90
CA PRO A 103 -2.80 17.98 -18.36
C PRO A 103 -3.90 19.00 -18.10
N GLU A 104 -3.62 20.00 -17.28
CA GLU A 104 -4.54 21.12 -17.12
C GLU A 104 -4.78 21.70 -18.52
N PRO A 105 -6.05 21.91 -18.95
CA PRO A 105 -6.29 22.65 -20.15
C PRO A 105 -5.62 24.01 -19.94
N THR A 106 -4.55 24.28 -20.70
CA THR A 106 -3.81 25.53 -20.57
C THR A 106 -4.80 26.67 -20.73
N ALA A 107 -4.85 27.58 -19.76
CA ALA A 107 -5.79 28.71 -19.78
C ALA A 107 -5.75 29.48 -21.12
N GLY A 108 -4.59 29.49 -21.79
CA GLY A 108 -4.42 30.04 -23.14
C GLY A 108 -5.22 29.30 -24.24
N GLY A 109 -5.34 27.96 -24.18
CA GLY A 109 -6.14 27.18 -25.12
C GLY A 109 -7.64 27.47 -24.97
N LEU A 110 -8.12 27.62 -23.73
CA LEU A 110 -9.51 28.01 -23.45
C LEU A 110 -9.81 29.46 -23.88
N LEU A 111 -8.85 30.38 -23.69
CA LEU A 111 -8.99 31.77 -24.10
C LEU A 111 -9.02 31.92 -25.63
N LEU A 112 -8.19 31.16 -26.35
CA LEU A 112 -8.18 31.15 -27.82
C LEU A 112 -9.48 30.61 -28.41
N ILE A 113 -10.01 29.52 -27.87
CA ILE A 113 -11.31 28.96 -28.30
C ILE A 113 -12.44 29.97 -28.03
N ALA A 114 -12.44 30.63 -26.87
CA ALA A 114 -13.42 31.65 -26.54
C ALA A 114 -13.37 32.85 -27.50
N LEU A 115 -12.17 33.34 -27.82
CA LEU A 115 -11.99 34.48 -28.73
C LEU A 115 -12.39 34.14 -30.18
N ILE A 116 -12.07 32.93 -30.66
CA ILE A 116 -12.47 32.47 -31.98
C ILE A 116 -13.99 32.30 -32.06
N GLY A 117 -14.62 31.75 -31.02
CA GLY A 117 -16.08 31.64 -30.96
C GLY A 117 -16.79 32.99 -31.03
N ILE A 118 -16.29 34.00 -30.30
CA ILE A 118 -16.85 35.36 -30.35
C ILE A 118 -16.66 36.02 -31.72
N ALA A 119 -15.50 35.83 -32.36
CA ALA A 119 -15.22 36.38 -33.69
C ALA A 119 -16.07 35.71 -34.79
N ALA A 120 -16.31 34.40 -34.69
CA ALA A 120 -17.15 33.65 -35.63
C ALA A 120 -18.62 34.08 -35.53
N VAL A 121 -19.16 34.23 -34.31
CA VAL A 121 -20.54 34.69 -34.09
C VAL A 121 -20.76 36.13 -34.58
N ARG A 122 -19.74 37.00 -34.50
CA ARG A 122 -19.83 38.38 -35.01
C ARG A 122 -19.84 38.49 -36.54
N ARG A 123 -19.37 37.46 -37.27
CA ARG A 123 -19.25 37.50 -38.73
C ARG A 123 -20.56 37.15 -39.46
N GLU A 124 -21.58 36.67 -38.75
CA GLU A 124 -22.88 36.31 -39.34
C GLU A 124 -23.91 37.46 -39.36
N TRP A 125 -23.53 38.67 -38.93
CA TRP A 125 -24.42 39.83 -38.80
C TRP A 125 -24.05 41.04 -39.69
N THR A 126 -23.31 40.81 -40.78
CA THR A 126 -22.98 41.81 -41.80
C THR A 126 -23.20 41.24 -43.18
#